data_AF-A0A355U4Q6-F1
#
_entry.id   AF-A0A355U4Q6-F1
#
_cell.length_a   1.000
_cell.length_b   1.000
_cell.length_c   1.000
_cell.angle_alpha   90.00
_cell.angle_beta   90.00
_cell.angle_gamma   90.00
#
_symmetry.space_group_name_H-M   'P 1'
#
loop_
_entity.id
_entity.type
_entity.pdbx_description
1 polymer ?
#
loop_
_entity_poly.entity_id
_entity_poly.type
_entity_poly.pdbx_seq_one_letter_code
_entity_poly.pdbx_strand_id
1 'polypeptide(L)'
;WSYKGIKHEAQLDKWLTSVRYALEHPQEGNPDDLPQPPSKEIFVFTPSGELRILPAGATVLDFAFNIHSGLGVRCAGGRINGKA
;
A
#
# COMPACT_ATOMS: atom_id res chain seq x y z
N TRP A 1 0.29 -22.54 -13.14
CA TRP A 1 -0.84 -21.63 -13.41
C TRP A 1 -0.49 -20.26 -12.84
N SER A 2 0.42 -19.52 -13.49
CA SER A 2 0.69 -18.12 -13.15
C SER A 2 1.02 -17.40 -14.43
N TYR A 3 -0.03 -16.94 -15.12
CA TYR A 3 0.12 -16.10 -16.30
C TYR A 3 -0.81 -14.90 -16.16
N LYS A 4 -0.19 -13.73 -15.92
CA LYS A 4 -0.68 -12.33 -15.91
C LYS A 4 -0.42 -11.56 -14.58
N GLY A 5 0.83 -11.30 -14.19
CA GLY A 5 1.06 -10.35 -13.06
C GLY A 5 2.48 -9.95 -12.61
N ILE A 6 3.57 -10.60 -13.02
CA ILE A 6 4.79 -10.62 -12.18
C ILE A 6 5.90 -9.62 -12.62
N LYS A 7 5.54 -8.39 -13.00
CA LYS A 7 6.56 -7.31 -13.12
C LYS A 7 6.52 -6.30 -11.97
N HIS A 8 5.35 -6.12 -11.36
CA HIS A 8 5.16 -5.12 -10.30
C HIS A 8 5.66 -5.63 -8.93
N GLU A 9 5.40 -6.89 -8.60
CA GLU A 9 5.90 -7.56 -7.37
C GLU A 9 7.42 -7.45 -7.22
N ALA A 10 8.18 -7.64 -8.30
CA ALA A 10 9.64 -7.69 -8.23
C ALA A 10 10.31 -6.36 -7.81
N GLN A 11 9.68 -5.20 -8.05
CA GLN A 11 10.20 -3.91 -7.61
C GLN A 11 9.79 -3.61 -6.16
N LEU A 12 8.58 -4.04 -5.77
CA LEU A 12 8.08 -3.93 -4.41
C LEU A 12 8.86 -4.80 -3.43
N ASP A 13 9.10 -6.07 -3.78
CA ASP A 13 9.82 -7.02 -2.91
C ASP A 13 11.22 -6.52 -2.61
N LYS A 14 11.88 -5.89 -3.60
CA LYS A 14 13.19 -5.26 -3.40
C LYS A 14 13.11 -4.11 -2.42
N TRP A 15 12.12 -3.23 -2.58
CA TRP A 15 11.91 -2.10 -1.66
C TRP A 15 11.59 -2.57 -0.23
N LEU A 16 10.67 -3.52 -0.06
CA LEU A 16 10.32 -4.10 1.24
C LEU A 16 11.51 -4.76 1.92
N THR A 17 12.34 -5.47 1.14
CA THR A 17 13.58 -6.08 1.65
C THR A 17 14.55 -5.01 2.16
N SER A 18 14.70 -3.89 1.45
CA SER A 18 15.53 -2.76 1.88
C SER A 18 14.99 -2.07 3.14
N VAL A 19 13.67 -1.84 3.22
CA VAL A 19 13.03 -1.27 4.41
C VAL A 19 13.22 -2.19 5.62
N ARG A 20 13.01 -3.49 5.44
CA ARG A 20 13.23 -4.49 6.48
C ARG A 20 14.67 -4.48 6.97
N TYR A 21 15.64 -4.48 6.06
CA TYR A 21 17.05 -4.46 6.39
C TYR A 21 17.42 -3.22 7.23
N ALA A 22 16.93 -2.03 6.84
CA ALA A 22 17.16 -0.80 7.59
C ALA A 22 16.53 -0.82 8.99
N LEU A 23 15.32 -1.37 9.14
CA LEU A 23 14.67 -1.56 10.44
C LEU A 23 15.39 -2.57 11.33
N GLU A 24 16.02 -3.59 10.74
CA GLU A 24 16.83 -4.59 11.44
C GLU A 24 18.21 -4.05 11.88
N HIS A 25 18.72 -2.99 11.25
CA HIS A 25 20.02 -2.37 11.54
C HIS A 25 19.90 -0.85 11.84
N PRO A 26 19.19 -0.45 12.91
CA PRO A 26 18.84 0.95 13.17
C PRO A 26 20.01 1.88 13.51
N GLN A 27 21.23 1.35 13.71
CA GLN A 27 22.44 2.13 14.01
C GLN A 27 23.31 2.42 12.77
N GLU A 28 23.07 1.71 11.66
CA GLU A 28 23.92 1.78 10.45
C GLU A 28 23.25 2.54 9.30
N GLY A 29 21.97 2.89 9.41
CA GLY A 29 21.21 3.55 8.34
C GLY A 29 20.61 4.89 8.77
N ASN A 30 20.79 5.92 7.94
CA ASN A 30 19.97 7.12 8.02
C ASN A 30 18.59 6.80 7.41
N PRO A 31 17.46 7.06 8.10
CA PRO A 31 16.12 6.86 7.52
C PRO A 31 15.87 7.60 6.20
N ASP A 32 16.64 8.66 5.91
CA ASP A 32 16.55 9.38 4.63
C ASP A 32 17.19 8.62 3.43
N ASP A 33 18.02 7.60 3.68
CA ASP A 33 18.67 6.79 2.62
C ASP A 33 17.81 5.61 2.14
N LEU A 34 16.55 5.55 2.55
CA LEU A 34 15.63 4.51 2.09
C LEU A 34 15.34 4.69 0.58
N PRO A 35 15.37 3.59 -0.22
CA PRO A 35 14.93 3.67 -1.60
C PRO A 35 13.49 4.17 -1.65
N GLN A 36 13.18 5.01 -2.64
CA GLN A 36 11.83 5.51 -2.80
C GLN A 36 10.87 4.34 -3.06
N PRO A 37 9.71 4.29 -2.38
CA PRO A 37 8.68 3.32 -2.72
C PRO A 37 8.27 3.50 -4.19
N PRO A 38 7.80 2.44 -4.86
CA PRO A 38 7.26 2.56 -6.20
C PRO A 38 6.15 3.62 -6.23
N SER A 39 6.38 4.71 -6.98
CA SER A 39 5.56 5.93 -6.92
C SER A 39 4.17 5.80 -7.56
N LYS A 40 3.84 4.63 -8.12
CA LYS A 40 2.61 4.41 -8.90
C LYS A 40 1.49 3.81 -8.07
N GLU A 41 1.78 3.28 -6.89
CA GLU A 41 0.80 2.55 -6.08
C GLU A 41 0.93 2.93 -4.61
N ILE A 42 -0.18 2.79 -3.89
CA ILE A 42 -0.28 2.96 -2.45
C ILE A 42 -0.82 1.67 -1.82
N PHE A 43 -0.38 1.43 -0.60
CA PHE A 43 -0.71 0.25 0.18
C PHE A 43 -1.58 0.69 1.36
N VAL A 44 -2.78 0.12 1.46
CA VAL A 44 -3.75 0.47 2.49
C VAL A 44 -4.29 -0.79 3.16
N PHE A 45 -4.43 -0.74 4.47
CA PHE A 45 -5.02 -1.83 5.24
C PHE A 45 -6.48 -1.56 5.51
N THR A 46 -7.31 -2.60 5.39
CA THR A 46 -8.66 -2.57 5.94
C THR A 46 -8.60 -2.63 7.48
N PRO A 47 -9.67 -2.26 8.19
CA PRO A 47 -9.74 -2.45 9.65
C PRO A 47 -9.59 -3.90 10.10
N SER A 48 -9.89 -4.87 9.23
CA SER A 48 -9.67 -6.31 9.48
C SER A 48 -8.23 -6.77 9.22
N GLY A 49 -7.34 -5.87 8.77
CA GLY A 49 -5.93 -6.16 8.50
C GLY A 49 -5.64 -6.69 7.09
N GLU A 50 -6.63 -6.66 6.19
CA GLU A 50 -6.43 -7.06 4.80
C GLU A 50 -5.65 -5.97 4.04
N LEU A 51 -4.60 -6.35 3.32
CA LEU A 51 -3.83 -5.44 2.48
C LEU A 51 -4.54 -5.23 1.13
N ARG A 52 -4.76 -3.97 0.76
CA ARG A 52 -5.21 -3.56 -0.58
C ARG A 52 -4.17 -2.66 -1.23
N ILE A 53 -4.05 -2.82 -2.55
CA ILE A 53 -3.13 -2.06 -3.39
C ILE A 53 -3.99 -1.20 -4.33
N LEU A 54 -3.74 0.10 -4.34
CA LEU A 54 -4.45 1.07 -5.15
C LEU A 54 -3.43 1.91 -5.93
N PRO A 55 -3.81 2.51 -7.08
CA PRO A 55 -2.93 3.47 -7.74
C PRO A 55 -2.67 4.69 -6.84
N ALA A 56 -1.50 5.28 -6.98
CA ALA A 56 -1.15 6.52 -6.29
C ALA A 56 -2.15 7.62 -6.65
N GLY A 57 -2.59 8.37 -5.62
CA GLY A 57 -3.65 9.36 -5.75
C GLY A 57 -5.07 8.81 -5.63
N ALA A 58 -5.25 7.51 -5.38
CA ALA A 58 -6.56 6.94 -5.10
C ALA A 58 -7.22 7.57 -3.85
N THR A 59 -8.52 7.72 -3.93
CA THR A 59 -9.36 8.33 -2.89
C THR A 59 -9.99 7.27 -1.99
N VAL A 60 -10.61 7.70 -0.89
CA VAL A 60 -11.36 6.81 0.00
C VAL A 60 -12.52 6.12 -0.73
N LEU A 61 -13.07 6.78 -1.76
CA LEU A 61 -14.14 6.22 -2.58
C LEU A 61 -13.62 5.07 -3.47
N ASP A 62 -12.44 5.25 -4.07
CA ASP A 62 -11.78 4.19 -4.85
C ASP A 62 -11.50 2.96 -3.99
N PHE A 63 -11.06 3.16 -2.74
CA PHE A 63 -10.89 2.08 -1.77
C PHE A 63 -12.21 1.37 -1.46
N ALA A 64 -13.31 2.10 -1.26
CA ALA A 64 -14.62 1.51 -1.01
C ALA A 64 -15.11 0.66 -2.21
N PHE A 65 -14.92 1.14 -3.45
CA PHE A 65 -15.22 0.38 -4.65
C PHE A 65 -14.30 -0.84 -4.84
N ASN A 66 -13.04 -0.75 -4.43
CA ASN A 66 -12.10 -1.88 -4.46
C ASN A 66 -12.53 -3.01 -3.51
N ILE A 67 -13.12 -2.67 -2.35
CA ILE A 67 -13.69 -3.66 -1.42
C ILE A 67 -14.96 -4.28 -2.00
N HIS A 68 -15.96 -3.46 -2.33
CA HIS A 68 -17.23 -3.94 -2.87
C HIS A 68 -18.01 -2.81 -3.55
N SER A 69 -18.61 -3.07 -4.71
CA SER A 69 -19.41 -2.07 -5.45
C SER A 69 -20.53 -1.45 -4.63
N GLY A 70 -21.33 -2.29 -3.95
CA GLY A 70 -22.36 -1.84 -3.00
C GLY A 70 -21.85 -1.01 -1.82
N LEU A 71 -20.60 -1.19 -1.39
CA LEU A 71 -19.96 -0.34 -0.37
C LEU A 71 -19.58 1.00 -0.99
N GLY A 72 -18.96 0.99 -2.17
CA GLY A 72 -18.63 2.20 -2.93
C GLY A 72 -19.84 3.09 -3.20
N VAL A 73 -20.96 2.51 -3.65
CA VAL A 73 -22.21 3.25 -3.93
C VAL A 73 -22.80 3.90 -2.67
N ARG A 74 -22.59 3.31 -1.49
CA ARG A 74 -23.09 3.83 -0.20
C ARG A 74 -22.04 4.62 0.58
N CYS A 75 -20.85 4.84 0.01
CA CYS A 75 -19.75 5.51 0.69
C CYS A 75 -20.05 7.01 0.81
N ALA A 76 -20.18 7.49 2.04
CA ALA A 76 -20.32 8.92 2.34
C ALA A 76 -18.99 9.58 2.75
N GLY A 77 -18.01 8.78 3.19
CA GLY A 77 -16.71 9.22 3.68
C GLY A 77 -15.95 8.06 4.31
N GLY A 78 -14.78 8.33 4.88
CA GLY A 78 -13.96 7.30 5.54
C GLY A 78 -13.03 7.88 6.60
N ARG A 79 -12.71 7.06 7.60
CA ARG A 79 -11.76 7.41 8.67
C ARG A 79 -10.45 6.69 8.43
N ILE A 80 -9.35 7.43 8.35
CA ILE A 80 -8.01 6.93 8.05
C ILE A 80 -7.13 7.14 9.28
N ASN A 81 -6.57 6.07 9.83
CA ASN A 81 -5.66 6.12 11.00
C ASN A 81 -6.20 7.00 12.15
N GLY A 82 -7.50 6.90 12.42
CA GLY A 82 -8.16 7.65 13.49
C GLY A 82 -8.59 9.07 13.13
N LYS A 83 -8.30 9.57 11.92
CA LYS A 83 -8.69 10.91 11.43
C LYS A 83 -9.81 10.82 10.38
N ALA A 84 -10.77 11.72 10.45
CA ALA A 84 -11.90 11.83 9.52
C ALA A 84 -11.63 12.89 8.45
#